data_AF-A0A2S7NR39-F1
#
_entry.id   AF-A0A2S7NR39-F1
#
_cell.length_a   1.000
_cell.length_b   1.000
_cell.length_c   1.000
_cell.angle_alpha   90.00
_cell.angle_beta   90.00
_cell.angle_gamma   90.00
#
_symmetry.space_group_name_H-M   'P 1'
#
loop_
_entity.id
_entity.type
_entity.pdbx_description
1 polymer ?
#
loop_
_entity_poly.entity_id
_entity_poly.type
_entity_poly.pdbx_seq_one_letter_code
_entity_poly.pdbx_strand_id
1 'polypeptide(L)'
;MSSVIRAVADTAGLRSSMTGSRYRTGALRQFSTRTIPLRNASALRVQSRRKIMDVRYISQSLAPSPANDAHKKAIEQISGDVRRFYERKEKFRINHGSTNSTRNNAKGKNIINIGGLSHVLEVNTATQTALVEPNVPMDRLVEETLKYGLVPPVVMEFPGITVGGGYAGTSGESSSFRHGFFNRTIKRVEMILADGQVITCSETERPDLFHGAAGAVGSMGVTTLVELQLQPARRYVETTYHPVSGMPDAIKKIQELTEDSSIDYVDGIMFSKDRGAIITGHLTDSSDAPVQRFSHAWDPWFYMHVDSHTQSRSSTPPRFAIPLAEYLFRYDRGGFWVGASAFKYFSTPFNKFTRWFLDDFLHTRMMYTALHAAGMPPNYIVQDLALPYSTATQFVDYTDSYFGIYPLWLCPLKQSPIPTMHPHKEEYEADGKTLKPLLNIGLWGYGKQHDLVKANVSLERKLKQLGGMKWLYAQTYYSEDEFWEMYDRKWYDGLRDKYGATSLPSVYEKVKAAPKGEEEGLSLMRKTLKIWPISGFYGIWKAIQSKSYLAARASTWKDFDRMVKEKEA
;
A
#
# COMPACT_ATOMS: atom_id res chain seq x y z
N MET A 1 2.39 4.37 -35.90
CA MET A 1 2.78 5.43 -34.93
C MET A 1 2.09 6.77 -35.21
N SER A 2 2.11 7.31 -36.44
CA SER A 2 1.48 8.62 -36.78
C SER A 2 -0.05 8.70 -36.64
N SER A 3 -0.80 7.61 -36.90
CA SER A 3 -2.27 7.57 -36.77
C SER A 3 -2.77 7.47 -35.33
N VAL A 4 -1.97 6.90 -34.42
CA VAL A 4 -2.31 6.75 -32.99
C VAL A 4 -2.00 8.04 -32.22
N ILE A 5 -0.96 8.77 -32.61
CA ILE A 5 -0.65 10.11 -32.06
C ILE A 5 -1.79 11.10 -32.36
N ARG A 6 -2.42 11.01 -33.55
CA ARG A 6 -3.62 11.81 -33.88
C ARG A 6 -4.82 11.46 -32.99
N ALA A 7 -5.09 10.19 -32.75
CA ALA A 7 -6.21 9.78 -31.88
C ALA A 7 -6.04 10.26 -30.42
N VAL A 8 -4.81 10.29 -29.91
CA VAL A 8 -4.52 10.84 -28.56
C VAL A 8 -4.65 12.37 -28.53
N ALA A 9 -4.21 13.07 -29.57
CA ALA A 9 -4.34 14.53 -29.67
C ALA A 9 -5.80 14.99 -29.82
N ASP A 10 -6.61 14.26 -30.59
CA ASP A 10 -8.02 14.59 -30.85
C ASP A 10 -8.93 14.32 -29.64
N THR A 11 -8.54 13.39 -28.76
CA THR A 11 -9.28 13.11 -27.50
C THR A 11 -8.86 14.06 -26.36
N ALA A 12 -7.69 14.73 -26.48
CA ALA A 12 -7.12 15.60 -25.45
C ALA A 12 -7.55 17.08 -25.54
N GLY A 13 -8.45 17.45 -26.46
CA GLY A 13 -9.05 18.80 -26.50
C GLY A 13 -8.05 19.95 -26.72
N LEU A 14 -6.88 19.69 -27.31
CA LEU A 14 -5.89 20.71 -27.61
C LEU A 14 -6.10 21.27 -29.03
N ARG A 15 -7.05 22.21 -29.16
CA ARG A 15 -7.03 23.20 -30.24
C ARG A 15 -7.00 24.61 -29.65
N SER A 16 -6.04 25.37 -30.16
CA SER A 16 -5.55 26.68 -29.74
C SER A 16 -6.58 27.81 -29.77
N SER A 17 -6.46 28.74 -28.82
CA SER A 17 -6.57 30.18 -29.12
C SER A 17 -5.36 30.89 -28.53
N MET A 18 -4.35 31.13 -29.37
CA MET A 18 -3.33 32.14 -29.12
C MET A 18 -3.67 33.34 -30.01
N THR A 19 -4.14 34.42 -29.40
CA THR A 19 -4.05 35.78 -29.96
C THR A 19 -3.20 36.58 -28.99
N GLY A 20 -2.16 37.21 -29.53
CA GLY A 20 -1.05 37.74 -28.76
C GLY A 20 -1.27 39.11 -28.15
N SER A 21 -0.42 39.46 -27.20
CA SER A 21 -0.05 40.86 -26.94
C SER A 21 1.34 40.96 -26.31
N ARG A 22 2.24 41.41 -27.18
CA ARG A 22 3.46 42.21 -27.01
C ARG A 22 4.05 42.43 -25.60
N TYR A 23 5.32 42.08 -25.55
CA TYR A 23 6.38 42.57 -24.65
C TYR A 23 6.33 44.08 -24.36
N ARG A 24 6.50 44.44 -23.09
CA ARG A 24 7.12 45.70 -22.66
C ARG A 24 8.23 45.40 -21.65
N THR A 25 9.44 45.72 -22.05
CA THR A 25 10.64 45.86 -21.23
C THR A 25 10.52 47.08 -20.32
N GLY A 26 10.95 46.96 -19.07
CA GLY A 26 10.88 48.03 -18.08
C GLY A 26 11.98 47.91 -17.02
N ALA A 27 13.11 48.53 -17.34
CA ALA A 27 14.13 49.14 -16.49
C ALA A 27 14.40 48.63 -15.05
N LEU A 28 15.62 48.12 -14.91
CA LEU A 28 16.56 48.23 -13.78
C LEU A 28 16.32 49.47 -12.88
N ARG A 29 16.25 49.24 -11.55
CA ARG A 29 16.74 50.20 -10.55
C ARG A 29 17.56 49.47 -9.49
N GLN A 30 18.83 49.89 -9.41
CA GLN A 30 19.78 49.61 -8.35
C GLN A 30 19.24 50.09 -7.00
N PHE A 31 19.42 49.28 -5.96
CA PHE A 31 19.41 49.79 -4.60
C PHE A 31 20.71 49.42 -3.89
N SER A 32 21.32 50.49 -3.39
CA SER A 32 22.60 50.62 -2.71
C SER A 32 22.70 49.73 -1.48
N THR A 33 23.86 49.10 -1.36
CA THR A 33 24.40 48.51 -0.13
C THR A 33 24.54 49.58 0.95
N ARG A 34 24.13 49.25 2.18
CA ARG A 34 24.55 49.94 3.41
C ARG A 34 24.97 48.91 4.44
N THR A 35 26.27 48.88 4.67
CA THR A 35 26.98 48.18 5.75
C THR A 35 26.83 48.99 7.04
N ILE A 36 26.45 48.35 8.15
CA ILE A 36 26.50 48.92 9.51
C ILE A 36 27.08 47.83 10.46
N PRO A 37 27.96 48.18 11.42
CA PRO A 37 29.01 47.28 11.91
C PRO A 37 28.63 46.42 13.11
N LEU A 38 29.39 45.33 13.26
CA LEU A 38 29.47 44.41 14.40
C LEU A 38 29.89 45.13 15.69
N ARG A 39 29.14 44.94 16.78
CA ARG A 39 29.65 45.05 18.16
C ARG A 39 29.00 44.04 19.10
N ASN A 40 29.91 43.33 19.78
CA ASN A 40 29.87 42.71 21.10
C ASN A 40 28.85 41.59 21.38
N ALA A 41 29.40 40.38 21.37
CA ALA A 41 28.85 39.19 22.01
C ALA A 41 29.02 39.26 23.53
N SER A 42 27.92 39.08 24.26
CA SER A 42 27.95 38.68 25.66
C SER A 42 26.74 37.80 25.95
N ALA A 43 27.07 36.55 26.30
CA ALA A 43 26.29 35.48 26.90
C ALA A 43 24.80 35.75 27.22
N LEU A 44 23.91 35.08 26.49
CA LEU A 44 22.55 34.79 26.96
C LEU A 44 22.23 33.32 26.70
N ARG A 45 22.06 32.61 27.82
CA ARG A 45 21.71 31.21 27.99
C ARG A 45 20.29 30.99 27.45
N VAL A 46 20.16 30.40 26.26
CA VAL A 46 18.84 30.07 25.68
C VAL A 46 18.33 28.78 26.30
N GLN A 47 17.40 28.89 27.24
CA GLN A 47 16.51 27.80 27.63
C GLN A 47 15.60 27.48 26.43
N SER A 48 15.66 26.26 25.91
CA SER A 48 14.78 25.77 24.87
C SER A 48 13.36 25.57 25.43
N ARG A 49 12.52 26.60 25.28
CA ARG A 49 11.07 26.44 25.45
C ARG A 49 10.54 25.64 24.26
N ARG A 50 10.18 24.38 24.49
CA ARG A 50 9.32 23.58 23.60
C ARG A 50 8.01 24.35 23.39
N LYS A 51 7.86 25.02 22.24
CA LYS A 51 6.59 25.59 21.80
C LYS A 51 5.81 24.45 21.16
N ILE A 52 4.95 23.80 21.93
CA ILE A 52 3.91 22.92 21.40
C ILE A 52 3.00 23.82 20.55
N MET A 53 2.73 23.42 19.31
CA MET A 53 1.84 24.14 18.40
C MET A 53 0.44 24.21 19.01
N ASP A 54 0.02 25.40 19.40
CA ASP A 54 -1.33 25.67 19.92
C ASP A 54 -2.25 26.00 18.74
N VAL A 55 -2.59 24.98 17.95
CA VAL A 55 -3.68 25.06 16.99
C VAL A 55 -4.95 24.85 17.81
N ARG A 56 -5.82 25.87 17.89
CA ARG A 56 -7.11 25.74 18.57
C ARG A 56 -7.96 24.71 17.82
N TYR A 57 -7.89 23.45 18.26
CA TYR A 57 -8.76 22.38 17.78
C TYR A 57 -10.14 22.58 18.40
N ILE A 58 -11.10 22.96 17.57
CA ILE A 58 -12.50 22.98 17.96
C ILE A 58 -12.92 21.53 18.19
N SER A 59 -13.13 21.15 19.45
CA SER A 59 -13.88 19.97 19.83
C SER A 59 -15.28 20.11 19.24
N GLN A 60 -15.56 19.44 18.12
CA GLN A 60 -16.93 19.29 17.62
C GLN A 60 -17.57 18.13 18.38
N SER A 61 -18.56 18.47 19.20
CA SER A 61 -19.46 17.52 19.85
C SER A 61 -20.34 16.81 18.81
N LEU A 62 -20.66 15.54 19.10
CA LEU A 62 -21.50 14.57 18.37
C LEU A 62 -22.90 15.07 17.96
N ALA A 63 -23.00 15.98 16.99
CA ALA A 63 -24.22 16.14 16.21
C ALA A 63 -24.25 15.06 15.10
N PRO A 64 -25.40 14.43 14.79
CA PRO A 64 -25.49 13.53 13.66
C PRO A 64 -25.08 14.27 12.38
N SER A 65 -23.98 13.86 11.76
CA SER A 65 -23.58 14.38 10.46
C SER A 65 -24.45 13.74 9.36
N PRO A 66 -24.75 14.45 8.26
CA PRO A 66 -25.44 13.86 7.12
C PRO A 66 -24.76 12.59 6.57
N ALA A 67 -23.43 12.48 6.73
CA ALA A 67 -22.66 11.30 6.37
C ALA A 67 -22.97 10.10 7.28
N ASN A 68 -23.15 10.32 8.60
CA ASN A 68 -23.53 9.26 9.54
C ASN A 68 -24.93 8.72 9.25
N ASP A 69 -25.88 9.58 8.89
CA ASP A 69 -27.23 9.15 8.54
C ASP A 69 -27.27 8.42 7.18
N ALA A 70 -26.48 8.90 6.21
CA ALA A 70 -26.30 8.21 4.94
C ALA A 70 -25.67 6.82 5.12
N HIS A 71 -24.68 6.71 6.01
CA HIS A 71 -24.05 5.45 6.38
C HIS A 71 -25.09 4.47 6.94
N LYS A 72 -25.84 4.85 7.98
CA LYS A 72 -26.89 4.00 8.59
C LYS A 72 -27.89 3.48 7.55
N LYS A 73 -28.39 4.37 6.69
CA LYS A 73 -29.32 4.00 5.61
C LYS A 73 -28.69 3.01 4.62
N ALA A 74 -27.42 3.17 4.29
CA ALA A 74 -26.71 2.23 3.43
C ALA A 74 -26.55 0.86 4.13
N ILE A 75 -26.25 0.83 5.43
CA ILE A 75 -26.11 -0.41 6.20
C ILE A 75 -27.43 -1.15 6.29
N GLU A 76 -28.56 -0.46 6.54
CA GLU A 76 -29.89 -1.07 6.53
C GLU A 76 -30.20 -1.74 5.19
N GLN A 77 -29.90 -1.07 4.07
CA GLN A 77 -30.10 -1.63 2.74
C GLN A 77 -29.22 -2.86 2.48
N ILE A 78 -27.91 -2.75 2.76
CA ILE A 78 -26.95 -3.83 2.52
C ILE A 78 -27.27 -5.04 3.42
N SER A 79 -27.59 -4.80 4.69
CA SER A 79 -28.03 -5.84 5.64
C SER A 79 -29.27 -6.57 5.14
N GLY A 80 -30.27 -5.82 4.64
CA GLY A 80 -31.47 -6.39 4.03
C GLY A 80 -31.18 -7.22 2.77
N ASP A 81 -30.24 -6.78 1.94
CA ASP A 81 -29.82 -7.52 0.73
C ASP A 81 -29.11 -8.84 1.11
N VAL A 82 -28.21 -8.78 2.08
CA VAL A 82 -27.49 -9.95 2.61
C VAL A 82 -28.46 -10.96 3.21
N ARG A 83 -29.41 -10.49 4.04
CA ARG A 83 -30.44 -11.35 4.65
C ARG A 83 -31.27 -12.08 3.60
N ARG A 84 -31.64 -11.41 2.50
CA ARG A 84 -32.37 -12.07 1.39
C ARG A 84 -31.58 -13.19 0.73
N PHE A 85 -30.25 -13.04 0.58
CA PHE A 85 -29.41 -14.13 0.08
C PHE A 85 -29.33 -15.28 1.08
N TYR A 86 -29.22 -14.96 2.37
CA TYR A 86 -29.20 -15.94 3.44
C TYR A 86 -30.48 -16.78 3.50
N GLU A 87 -31.65 -16.15 3.50
CA GLU A 87 -32.96 -16.82 3.51
C GLU A 87 -33.16 -17.75 2.32
N ARG A 88 -32.64 -17.37 1.15
CA ARG A 88 -32.65 -18.20 -0.07
C ARG A 88 -31.53 -19.25 -0.13
N LYS A 89 -30.65 -19.30 0.88
CA LYS A 89 -29.45 -20.17 0.92
C LYS A 89 -28.54 -19.98 -0.29
N GLU A 90 -28.47 -18.76 -0.80
CA GLU A 90 -27.65 -18.39 -1.95
C GLU A 90 -26.33 -17.78 -1.48
N LYS A 91 -25.20 -18.27 -2.04
CA LYS A 91 -23.92 -17.60 -1.83
C LYS A 91 -23.92 -16.23 -2.52
N PHE A 92 -23.26 -15.25 -1.92
CA PHE A 92 -23.01 -13.95 -2.53
C PHE A 92 -21.52 -13.59 -2.50
N ARG A 93 -21.14 -12.60 -3.32
CA ARG A 93 -19.80 -12.02 -3.34
C ARG A 93 -19.87 -10.53 -3.02
N ILE A 94 -18.81 -10.00 -2.44
CA ILE A 94 -18.69 -8.57 -2.11
C ILE A 94 -17.93 -7.88 -3.23
N ASN A 95 -18.46 -6.76 -3.70
CA ASN A 95 -17.76 -5.85 -4.60
C ASN A 95 -17.39 -4.57 -3.84
N HIS A 96 -16.08 -4.36 -3.70
CA HIS A 96 -15.47 -3.20 -3.04
C HIS A 96 -15.29 -1.99 -3.97
N GLY A 97 -15.59 -2.14 -5.27
CA GLY A 97 -15.41 -1.09 -6.28
C GLY A 97 -13.96 -0.87 -6.74
N SER A 98 -12.97 -1.16 -5.90
CA SER A 98 -11.54 -1.13 -6.24
C SER A 98 -10.76 -2.25 -5.55
N THR A 99 -9.61 -2.63 -6.09
CA THR A 99 -8.72 -3.62 -5.47
C THR A 99 -7.29 -3.53 -6.01
N ASN A 100 -6.30 -3.74 -5.15
CA ASN A 100 -4.88 -3.90 -5.51
C ASN A 100 -4.43 -5.37 -5.38
N SER A 101 -5.39 -6.30 -5.43
CA SER A 101 -5.15 -7.75 -5.47
C SER A 101 -4.77 -8.20 -6.88
N THR A 102 -3.90 -9.19 -7.03
CA THR A 102 -3.63 -9.84 -8.34
C THR A 102 -4.56 -11.05 -8.58
N ARG A 103 -5.44 -11.36 -7.63
CA ARG A 103 -6.52 -12.34 -7.77
C ARG A 103 -7.56 -11.90 -8.80
N ASN A 104 -8.24 -12.89 -9.38
CA ASN A 104 -9.36 -12.63 -10.29
C ASN A 104 -10.52 -11.95 -9.56
N ASN A 105 -11.08 -10.91 -10.18
CA ASN A 105 -12.24 -10.21 -9.62
C ASN A 105 -13.46 -11.13 -9.49
N ALA A 106 -14.25 -10.89 -8.44
CA ALA A 106 -15.52 -11.56 -8.20
C ALA A 106 -16.47 -11.41 -9.41
N LYS A 107 -16.75 -12.51 -10.11
CA LYS A 107 -17.83 -12.63 -11.11
C LYS A 107 -18.97 -13.45 -10.52
N GLY A 108 -20.22 -13.10 -10.79
CA GLY A 108 -21.37 -13.86 -10.29
C GLY A 108 -22.68 -13.11 -10.44
N LYS A 109 -23.79 -13.82 -10.20
CA LYS A 109 -25.14 -13.23 -10.23
C LYS A 109 -25.46 -12.44 -8.94
N ASN A 110 -24.96 -12.91 -7.80
CA ASN A 110 -25.26 -12.36 -6.49
C ASN A 110 -24.07 -11.53 -5.98
N ILE A 111 -24.16 -10.21 -6.14
CA ILE A 111 -23.10 -9.27 -5.75
C ILE A 111 -23.68 -8.22 -4.80
N ILE A 112 -23.07 -8.10 -3.62
CA ILE A 112 -23.29 -6.98 -2.70
C ILE A 112 -22.27 -5.90 -3.01
N ASN A 113 -22.72 -4.72 -3.44
CA ASN A 113 -21.85 -3.60 -3.73
C ASN A 113 -21.73 -2.70 -2.51
N ILE A 114 -20.52 -2.59 -1.97
CA ILE A 114 -20.24 -1.67 -0.86
C ILE A 114 -19.42 -0.46 -1.29
N GLY A 115 -19.11 -0.29 -2.57
CA GLY A 115 -18.20 0.75 -3.06
C GLY A 115 -18.62 2.19 -2.72
N GLY A 116 -19.90 2.41 -2.38
CA GLY A 116 -20.40 3.70 -1.89
C GLY A 116 -19.95 4.05 -0.46
N LEU A 117 -19.58 3.06 0.36
CA LEU A 117 -19.06 3.25 1.72
C LEU A 117 -17.59 3.73 1.63
N SER A 118 -17.39 5.03 1.44
CA SER A 118 -16.12 5.64 1.05
C SER A 118 -15.83 7.00 1.73
N HIS A 119 -16.43 7.25 2.89
CA HIS A 119 -16.26 8.48 3.67
C HIS A 119 -15.47 8.24 4.96
N VAL A 120 -14.63 9.23 5.31
CA VAL A 120 -14.17 9.40 6.69
C VAL A 120 -15.29 10.13 7.42
N LEU A 121 -15.93 9.45 8.37
CA LEU A 121 -17.12 9.96 9.06
C LEU A 121 -16.77 10.92 10.21
N GLU A 122 -15.68 10.64 10.90
CA GLU A 122 -15.23 11.43 12.05
C GLU A 122 -13.71 11.32 12.21
N VAL A 123 -13.06 12.41 12.63
CA VAL A 123 -11.70 12.42 13.17
C VAL A 123 -11.74 13.06 14.55
N ASN A 124 -11.42 12.28 15.58
CA ASN A 124 -11.44 12.71 16.97
C ASN A 124 -10.02 12.99 17.46
N THR A 125 -9.70 14.26 17.70
CA THR A 125 -8.37 14.68 18.13
C THR A 125 -8.07 14.36 19.59
N ALA A 126 -9.09 14.23 20.43
CA ALA A 126 -8.93 13.93 21.85
C ALA A 126 -8.58 12.46 22.08
N THR A 127 -9.24 11.55 21.37
CA THR A 127 -8.99 10.10 21.44
C THR A 127 -7.96 9.62 20.43
N GLN A 128 -7.54 10.50 19.51
CA GLN A 128 -6.69 10.20 18.34
C GLN A 128 -7.24 9.01 17.57
N THR A 129 -8.50 9.09 17.13
CA THR A 129 -9.16 8.06 16.33
C THR A 129 -9.83 8.65 15.10
N ALA A 130 -10.02 7.81 14.08
CA ALA A 130 -10.88 8.12 12.94
C ALA A 130 -11.94 7.02 12.78
N LEU A 131 -13.18 7.41 12.49
CA LEU A 131 -14.26 6.51 12.12
C LEU A 131 -14.40 6.52 10.60
N VAL A 132 -14.16 5.38 9.95
CA VAL A 132 -13.87 5.32 8.53
C VAL A 132 -14.63 4.19 7.85
N GLU A 133 -15.27 4.51 6.72
CA GLU A 133 -15.90 3.51 5.87
C GLU A 133 -14.84 2.67 5.09
N PRO A 134 -15.13 1.40 4.77
CA PRO A 134 -14.14 0.42 4.30
C PRO A 134 -13.52 0.75 2.93
N ASN A 135 -14.17 1.54 2.08
CA ASN A 135 -13.65 1.88 0.75
C ASN A 135 -13.00 3.26 0.69
N VAL A 136 -12.75 3.90 1.84
CA VAL A 136 -11.84 5.04 1.90
C VAL A 136 -10.44 4.57 1.50
N PRO A 137 -9.84 5.12 0.43
CA PRO A 137 -8.47 4.82 0.05
C PRO A 137 -7.45 5.57 0.94
N MET A 138 -6.23 5.03 1.04
CA MET A 138 -5.18 5.56 1.93
C MET A 138 -4.84 7.03 1.67
N ASP A 139 -4.81 7.48 0.41
CA ASP A 139 -4.57 8.90 0.11
C ASP A 139 -5.64 9.81 0.71
N ARG A 140 -6.93 9.47 0.58
CA ARG A 140 -8.03 10.26 1.15
C ARG A 140 -8.04 10.20 2.67
N LEU A 141 -7.70 9.05 3.26
CA LEU A 141 -7.56 8.93 4.71
C LEU A 141 -6.45 9.85 5.25
N VAL A 142 -5.28 9.83 4.62
CA VAL A 142 -4.15 10.69 4.99
C VAL A 142 -4.50 12.16 4.77
N GLU A 143 -5.10 12.53 3.64
CA GLU A 143 -5.56 13.91 3.40
C GLU A 143 -6.54 14.42 4.45
N GLU A 144 -7.49 13.59 4.89
CA GLU A 144 -8.46 13.99 5.90
C GLU A 144 -7.81 14.12 7.28
N THR A 145 -7.06 13.10 7.72
CA THR A 145 -6.44 13.06 9.05
C THR A 145 -5.39 14.16 9.24
N LEU A 146 -4.64 14.50 8.20
CA LEU A 146 -3.65 15.57 8.23
C LEU A 146 -4.25 16.96 8.49
N LYS A 147 -5.52 17.20 8.14
CA LYS A 147 -6.22 18.46 8.49
C LYS A 147 -6.29 18.67 10.01
N TYR A 148 -6.22 17.58 10.76
CA TYR A 148 -6.25 17.56 12.21
C TYR A 148 -4.85 17.42 12.83
N GLY A 149 -3.78 17.43 12.03
CA GLY A 149 -2.41 17.20 12.51
C GLY A 149 -2.18 15.76 12.98
N LEU A 150 -2.94 14.81 12.44
CA LEU A 150 -2.88 13.40 12.77
C LEU A 150 -2.62 12.55 11.53
N VAL A 151 -2.13 11.33 11.73
CA VAL A 151 -1.87 10.35 10.67
C VAL A 151 -2.08 8.94 11.21
N PRO A 152 -2.50 7.94 10.41
CA PRO A 152 -2.49 6.55 10.83
C PRO A 152 -1.05 6.05 11.16
N PRO A 153 -0.86 5.19 12.17
CA PRO A 153 0.46 4.61 12.47
C PRO A 153 1.00 3.70 11.37
N VAL A 154 0.11 3.03 10.63
CA VAL A 154 0.44 2.21 9.47
C VAL A 154 -0.38 2.73 8.29
N VAL A 155 0.29 3.10 7.21
CA VAL A 155 -0.35 3.58 5.96
C VAL A 155 0.21 2.75 4.83
N MET A 156 -0.67 2.09 4.08
CA MET A 156 -0.23 1.30 2.93
C MET A 156 0.32 2.17 1.81
N GLU A 157 1.46 1.77 1.25
CA GLU A 157 2.29 2.65 0.41
C GLU A 157 1.68 2.95 -0.96
N PHE A 158 0.65 2.18 -1.35
CA PHE A 158 -0.14 2.43 -2.54
C PHE A 158 -1.41 3.22 -2.20
N PRO A 159 -1.56 4.46 -2.70
CA PRO A 159 -2.68 5.37 -2.43
C PRO A 159 -4.07 4.76 -2.57
N GLY A 160 -4.25 3.81 -3.49
CA GLY A 160 -5.54 3.21 -3.81
C GLY A 160 -5.96 2.05 -2.92
N ILE A 161 -5.11 1.55 -2.02
CA ILE A 161 -5.50 0.50 -1.08
C ILE A 161 -6.50 1.10 -0.09
N THR A 162 -7.58 0.37 0.22
CA THR A 162 -8.66 0.85 1.08
C THR A 162 -8.51 0.38 2.52
N VAL A 163 -9.13 1.08 3.47
CA VAL A 163 -9.13 0.70 4.91
C VAL A 163 -9.66 -0.72 5.14
N GLY A 164 -10.79 -1.06 4.53
CA GLY A 164 -11.39 -2.39 4.65
C GLY A 164 -10.55 -3.47 3.98
N GLY A 165 -9.92 -3.16 2.84
CA GLY A 165 -8.93 -4.04 2.22
C GLY A 165 -7.70 -4.23 3.11
N GLY A 166 -7.31 -3.18 3.83
CA GLY A 166 -6.23 -3.18 4.81
C GLY A 166 -6.47 -4.16 5.96
N TYR A 167 -7.67 -4.11 6.54
CA TYR A 167 -8.11 -5.00 7.62
C TYR A 167 -8.30 -6.45 7.18
N ALA A 168 -8.98 -6.66 6.04
CA ALA A 168 -9.27 -8.00 5.53
C ALA A 168 -8.05 -8.66 4.87
N GLY A 169 -7.06 -7.89 4.44
CA GLY A 169 -5.84 -8.36 3.79
C GLY A 169 -4.65 -8.50 4.75
N THR A 170 -3.48 -8.80 4.18
CA THR A 170 -2.19 -8.77 4.88
C THR A 170 -1.54 -7.42 4.52
N SER A 171 -1.52 -6.49 5.47
CA SER A 171 -1.11 -5.10 5.21
C SER A 171 0.01 -4.70 6.16
N GLY A 172 1.25 -4.86 5.71
CA GLY A 172 2.46 -4.52 6.47
C GLY A 172 3.34 -3.57 5.66
N GLU A 173 3.96 -2.61 6.34
CA GLU A 173 4.68 -1.49 5.72
C GLU A 173 5.91 -1.13 6.54
N SER A 174 6.67 -0.13 6.12
CA SER A 174 7.90 0.30 6.80
C SER A 174 7.76 0.62 8.30
N SER A 175 6.57 0.96 8.81
CA SER A 175 6.32 1.16 10.25
C SER A 175 5.86 -0.11 11.00
N SER A 176 5.61 -1.22 10.28
CA SER A 176 5.02 -2.45 10.82
C SER A 176 5.96 -3.27 11.69
N PHE A 177 7.28 -3.02 11.69
CA PHE A 177 8.16 -3.59 12.72
C PHE A 177 7.79 -3.07 14.12
N ARG A 178 7.26 -1.84 14.22
CA ARG A 178 6.85 -1.21 15.47
C ARG A 178 5.39 -1.49 15.79
N HIS A 179 4.50 -1.24 14.83
CA HIS A 179 3.05 -1.30 15.03
C HIS A 179 2.42 -2.65 14.65
N GLY A 180 3.14 -3.51 13.93
CA GLY A 180 2.61 -4.71 13.30
C GLY A 180 1.77 -4.40 12.06
N PHE A 181 0.96 -5.37 11.64
CA PHE A 181 0.04 -5.20 10.51
C PHE A 181 -1.03 -4.13 10.77
N PHE A 182 -1.62 -3.58 9.72
CA PHE A 182 -2.63 -2.52 9.78
C PHE A 182 -3.77 -2.81 10.76
N ASN A 183 -4.23 -4.07 10.84
CA ASN A 183 -5.30 -4.47 11.76
C ASN A 183 -4.97 -4.21 13.24
N ARG A 184 -3.68 -4.19 13.61
CA ARG A 184 -3.25 -3.92 14.99
C ARG A 184 -3.37 -2.45 15.39
N THR A 185 -3.66 -1.58 14.42
CA THR A 185 -3.94 -0.16 14.65
C THR A 185 -5.45 0.13 14.67
N ILE A 186 -6.30 -0.90 14.56
CA ILE A 186 -7.76 -0.77 14.59
C ILE A 186 -8.26 -1.03 16.01
N LYS A 187 -9.20 -0.21 16.48
CA LYS A 187 -9.83 -0.38 17.80
C LYS A 187 -11.14 -1.16 17.73
N ARG A 188 -11.90 -0.99 16.65
CA ARG A 188 -13.26 -1.54 16.50
C ARG A 188 -13.64 -1.68 15.03
N VAL A 189 -14.44 -2.69 14.72
CA VAL A 189 -15.00 -2.95 13.39
C VAL A 189 -16.50 -3.19 13.48
N GLU A 190 -17.27 -2.55 12.61
CA GLU A 190 -18.65 -2.92 12.31
C GLU A 190 -18.68 -3.87 11.12
N MET A 191 -19.50 -4.89 11.21
CA MET A 191 -19.61 -5.94 10.21
C MET A 191 -21.06 -6.39 10.02
N ILE A 192 -21.43 -6.69 8.77
CA ILE A 192 -22.64 -7.45 8.44
C ILE A 192 -22.26 -8.92 8.30
N LEU A 193 -22.81 -9.76 9.17
CA LEU A 193 -22.65 -11.22 9.12
C LEU A 193 -23.42 -11.81 7.93
N ALA A 194 -23.18 -13.09 7.64
CA ALA A 194 -23.76 -13.72 6.46
C ALA A 194 -25.30 -13.85 6.50
N ASP A 195 -25.91 -13.77 7.68
CA ASP A 195 -27.37 -13.73 7.90
C ASP A 195 -27.97 -12.31 7.83
N GLY A 196 -27.12 -11.31 7.59
CA GLY A 196 -27.50 -9.91 7.54
C GLY A 196 -27.50 -9.23 8.90
N GLN A 197 -27.12 -9.89 10.00
CA GLN A 197 -26.99 -9.22 11.29
C GLN A 197 -25.84 -8.20 11.25
N VAL A 198 -26.13 -6.96 11.68
CA VAL A 198 -25.10 -5.93 11.89
C VAL A 198 -24.54 -6.10 13.30
N ILE A 199 -23.23 -6.29 13.41
CA ILE A 199 -22.54 -6.50 14.69
C ILE A 199 -21.31 -5.59 14.78
N THR A 200 -20.85 -5.40 16.01
CA THR A 200 -19.57 -4.76 16.31
C THR A 200 -18.61 -5.80 16.92
N CYS A 201 -17.33 -5.72 16.55
CA CYS A 201 -16.26 -6.47 17.18
C CYS A 201 -15.04 -5.58 17.49
N SER A 202 -14.35 -5.90 18.59
CA SER A 202 -13.17 -5.21 19.14
C SER A 202 -12.39 -6.15 20.06
N GLU A 203 -11.32 -5.67 20.67
CA GLU A 203 -10.57 -6.42 21.70
C GLU A 203 -11.42 -6.83 22.92
N THR A 204 -12.51 -6.12 23.20
CA THR A 204 -13.37 -6.37 24.37
C THR A 204 -14.76 -6.91 24.01
N GLU A 205 -15.12 -6.88 22.73
CA GLU A 205 -16.41 -7.33 22.23
C GLU A 205 -16.18 -8.27 21.04
N ARG A 206 -16.48 -9.57 21.17
CA ARG A 206 -16.20 -10.60 20.13
C ARG A 206 -14.73 -10.56 19.63
N PRO A 207 -13.74 -10.64 20.54
CA PRO A 207 -12.32 -10.55 20.17
C PRO A 207 -11.90 -11.65 19.19
N ASP A 208 -12.51 -12.83 19.29
CA ASP A 208 -12.26 -13.95 18.40
C ASP A 208 -12.66 -13.65 16.94
N LEU A 209 -13.78 -12.97 16.71
CA LEU A 209 -14.17 -12.49 15.38
C LEU A 209 -13.30 -11.31 14.93
N PHE A 210 -12.99 -10.38 15.83
CA PHE A 210 -12.18 -9.20 15.52
C PHE A 210 -10.80 -9.60 14.98
N HIS A 211 -10.15 -10.58 15.62
CA HIS A 211 -8.88 -11.14 15.15
C HIS A 211 -9.06 -12.12 13.99
N GLY A 212 -10.11 -12.95 14.03
CA GLY A 212 -10.37 -13.98 13.03
C GLY A 212 -10.81 -13.46 11.65
N ALA A 213 -11.40 -12.27 11.59
CA ALA A 213 -11.74 -11.61 10.33
C ALA A 213 -10.55 -10.85 9.71
N ALA A 214 -9.57 -10.46 10.52
CA ALA A 214 -8.38 -9.77 10.04
C ALA A 214 -7.49 -10.71 9.20
N GLY A 215 -7.14 -10.31 7.99
CA GLY A 215 -6.39 -11.17 7.05
C GLY A 215 -7.21 -12.31 6.42
N ALA A 216 -8.48 -12.48 6.81
CA ALA A 216 -9.36 -13.54 6.30
C ALA A 216 -10.03 -13.17 4.97
N VAL A 217 -9.52 -12.17 4.25
CA VAL A 217 -9.97 -11.73 2.92
C VAL A 217 -11.48 -11.56 2.79
N GLY A 218 -12.15 -11.14 3.88
CA GLY A 218 -13.59 -10.94 3.98
C GLY A 218 -14.40 -12.23 3.93
N SER A 219 -13.87 -13.35 4.43
CA SER A 219 -14.60 -14.63 4.51
C SER A 219 -15.53 -14.74 5.72
N MET A 220 -15.42 -13.83 6.69
CA MET A 220 -16.22 -13.82 7.92
C MET A 220 -17.47 -12.94 7.85
N GLY A 221 -17.50 -11.96 6.94
CA GLY A 221 -18.61 -11.02 6.79
C GLY A 221 -18.23 -9.81 5.95
N VAL A 222 -19.14 -8.84 5.85
CA VAL A 222 -18.94 -7.58 5.15
C VAL A 222 -18.53 -6.52 6.16
N THR A 223 -17.26 -6.11 6.16
CA THR A 223 -16.82 -4.95 6.95
C THR A 223 -17.51 -3.69 6.44
N THR A 224 -18.13 -2.92 7.33
CA THR A 224 -18.91 -1.72 7.01
C THR A 224 -18.37 -0.45 7.64
N LEU A 225 -17.67 -0.55 8.78
CA LEU A 225 -17.08 0.59 9.46
C LEU A 225 -15.84 0.17 10.26
N VAL A 226 -14.85 1.05 10.34
CA VAL A 226 -13.59 0.81 11.06
C VAL A 226 -13.28 2.02 11.93
N GLU A 227 -13.02 1.80 13.21
CA GLU A 227 -12.42 2.81 14.08
C GLU A 227 -10.90 2.58 14.15
N LEU A 228 -10.15 3.50 13.55
CA LEU A 228 -8.70 3.43 13.41
C LEU A 228 -8.01 4.32 14.46
N GLN A 229 -6.91 3.85 15.05
CA GLN A 229 -6.01 4.67 15.83
C GLN A 229 -5.24 5.64 14.93
N LEU A 230 -5.04 6.86 15.41
CA LEU A 230 -4.18 7.86 14.82
C LEU A 230 -3.02 8.19 15.77
N GLN A 231 -2.03 8.90 15.24
CA GLN A 231 -0.92 9.47 15.99
C GLN A 231 -0.61 10.88 15.49
N PRO A 232 0.10 11.71 16.27
CA PRO A 232 0.54 13.03 15.81
C PRO A 232 1.32 12.94 14.50
N ALA A 233 0.91 13.73 13.51
CA ALA A 233 1.67 13.91 12.29
C ALA A 233 2.87 14.83 12.54
N ARG A 234 3.95 14.58 11.80
CA ARG A 234 5.12 15.46 11.72
C ARG A 234 5.29 15.95 10.29
N ARG A 235 6.10 16.98 10.09
CA ARG A 235 6.32 17.56 8.76
C ARG A 235 7.10 16.65 7.83
N TYR A 236 8.14 16.01 8.35
CA TYR A 236 9.08 15.21 7.58
C TYR A 236 9.26 13.83 8.19
N VAL A 237 9.61 12.88 7.33
CA VAL A 237 10.36 11.68 7.68
C VAL A 237 11.80 11.95 7.26
N GLU A 238 12.69 12.10 8.23
CA GLU A 238 14.11 12.17 7.96
C GLU A 238 14.64 10.76 7.71
N THR A 239 15.03 10.49 6.47
CA THR A 239 15.50 9.17 6.05
C THR A 239 17.01 9.07 5.98
N THR A 240 17.53 7.89 6.31
CA THR A 240 18.94 7.52 6.11
C THR A 240 19.00 6.26 5.25
N TYR A 241 19.88 6.22 4.24
CA TYR A 241 20.10 5.02 3.44
C TYR A 241 21.40 4.34 3.86
N HIS A 242 21.31 3.14 4.41
CA HIS A 242 22.44 2.35 4.91
C HIS A 242 22.82 1.32 3.85
N PRO A 243 23.91 1.50 3.08
CA PRO A 243 24.33 0.51 2.09
C PRO A 243 24.69 -0.82 2.76
N VAL A 244 24.29 -1.93 2.15
CA VAL A 244 24.56 -3.28 2.64
C VAL A 244 25.11 -4.19 1.54
N SER A 245 25.97 -5.13 1.93
CA SER A 245 26.63 -6.09 1.03
C SER A 245 26.00 -7.48 1.17
N GLY A 246 24.83 -7.65 0.56
CA GLY A 246 24.10 -8.92 0.53
C GLY A 246 23.17 -9.16 1.71
N MET A 247 22.41 -10.25 1.65
CA MET A 247 21.34 -10.54 2.62
C MET A 247 21.79 -10.73 4.07
N PRO A 248 22.92 -11.40 4.39
CA PRO A 248 23.37 -11.51 5.77
C PRO A 248 23.64 -10.15 6.43
N ASP A 249 24.24 -9.23 5.69
CA ASP A 249 24.51 -7.86 6.16
C ASP A 249 23.20 -7.07 6.28
N ALA A 250 22.31 -7.19 5.29
CA ALA A 250 20.98 -6.59 5.33
C ALA A 250 20.16 -7.02 6.56
N ILE A 251 20.12 -8.33 6.85
CA ILE A 251 19.43 -8.90 8.02
C ILE A 251 20.02 -8.35 9.31
N LYS A 252 21.35 -8.41 9.47
CA LYS A 252 22.03 -7.88 10.66
C LYS A 252 21.70 -6.41 10.88
N LYS A 253 21.77 -5.61 9.81
CA LYS A 253 21.49 -4.17 9.86
C LYS A 253 20.03 -3.88 10.18
N ILE A 254 19.07 -4.63 9.61
CA ILE A 254 17.65 -4.52 9.96
C ILE A 254 17.45 -4.81 11.45
N GLN A 255 17.99 -5.92 11.96
CA GLN A 255 17.83 -6.30 13.37
C GLN A 255 18.35 -5.21 14.31
N GLU A 256 19.56 -4.71 14.07
CA GLU A 256 20.17 -3.59 14.81
C GLU A 256 19.27 -2.34 14.79
N LEU A 257 18.78 -1.93 13.63
CA LEU A 257 18.01 -0.70 13.47
C LEU A 257 16.59 -0.82 14.04
N THR A 258 15.99 -2.01 14.02
CA THR A 258 14.64 -2.22 14.58
C THR A 258 14.62 -2.16 16.12
N GLU A 259 15.77 -2.30 16.78
CA GLU A 259 15.91 -2.13 18.23
C GLU A 259 15.96 -0.65 18.65
N ASP A 260 16.30 0.26 17.72
CA ASP A 260 16.36 1.69 18.00
C ASP A 260 14.95 2.29 18.15
N SER A 261 14.63 2.68 19.39
CA SER A 261 13.35 3.32 19.72
C SER A 261 13.09 4.65 19.02
N SER A 262 14.13 5.30 18.50
CA SER A 262 14.02 6.58 17.77
C SER A 262 13.65 6.42 16.30
N ILE A 263 13.69 5.21 15.74
CA ILE A 263 13.35 4.96 14.35
C ILE A 263 11.86 4.64 14.23
N ASP A 264 11.14 5.35 13.38
CA ASP A 264 9.71 5.16 13.15
C ASP A 264 9.42 4.23 11.97
N TYR A 265 10.34 4.19 11.00
CA TYR A 265 10.21 3.43 9.76
C TYR A 265 11.49 2.66 9.42
N VAL A 266 11.36 1.40 9.00
CA VAL A 266 12.43 0.56 8.47
C VAL A 266 11.91 -0.23 7.28
N ASP A 267 12.55 -0.10 6.13
CA ASP A 267 12.42 -1.02 5.00
C ASP A 267 13.79 -1.18 4.31
N GLY A 268 13.84 -1.94 3.22
CA GLY A 268 15.09 -2.19 2.52
C GLY A 268 14.87 -2.59 1.08
N ILE A 269 15.92 -2.41 0.27
CA ILE A 269 15.92 -2.78 -1.14
C ILE A 269 17.22 -3.50 -1.44
N MET A 270 17.14 -4.74 -1.91
CA MET A 270 18.27 -5.43 -2.53
C MET A 270 18.23 -5.17 -4.03
N PHE A 271 19.27 -4.54 -4.58
CA PHE A 271 19.38 -4.24 -6.01
C PHE A 271 20.07 -5.37 -6.79
N SER A 272 20.87 -6.18 -6.09
CA SER A 272 21.46 -7.43 -6.58
C SER A 272 21.77 -8.34 -5.40
N LYS A 273 22.33 -9.53 -5.67
CA LYS A 273 22.74 -10.49 -4.65
C LYS A 273 23.64 -9.88 -3.57
N ASP A 274 24.58 -9.03 -3.98
CA ASP A 274 25.66 -8.51 -3.13
C ASP A 274 25.53 -7.00 -2.86
N ARG A 275 24.41 -6.38 -3.24
CA ARG A 275 24.23 -4.92 -3.12
C ARG A 275 22.79 -4.56 -2.80
N GLY A 276 22.62 -3.80 -1.73
CA GLY A 276 21.33 -3.24 -1.32
C GLY A 276 21.49 -2.03 -0.43
N ALA A 277 20.37 -1.57 0.10
CA ALA A 277 20.32 -0.55 1.15
C ALA A 277 19.18 -0.85 2.12
N ILE A 278 19.42 -0.63 3.41
CA ILE A 278 18.36 -0.51 4.43
C ILE A 278 18.02 0.95 4.58
N ILE A 279 16.74 1.29 4.59
CA ILE A 279 16.24 2.65 4.72
C ILE A 279 15.62 2.76 6.10
N THR A 280 16.05 3.77 6.86
CA THR A 280 15.41 4.13 8.14
C THR A 280 14.76 5.48 8.02
N GLY A 281 13.69 5.72 8.77
CA GLY A 281 13.00 7.01 8.84
C GLY A 281 12.66 7.41 10.27
N HIS A 282 12.87 8.70 10.59
CA HIS A 282 12.50 9.32 11.85
C HIS A 282 11.49 10.46 11.61
N LEU A 283 10.36 10.46 12.32
CA LEU A 283 9.33 11.50 12.23
C LEU A 283 9.80 12.78 12.93
N THR A 284 9.92 13.88 12.19
CA THR A 284 10.38 15.17 12.74
C THR A 284 9.68 16.37 12.11
N ASP A 285 9.55 17.45 12.89
CA ASP A 285 9.07 18.74 12.39
C ASP A 285 10.18 19.58 11.73
N SER A 286 11.44 19.23 11.97
CA SER A 286 12.61 19.96 11.46
C SER A 286 13.75 19.02 11.15
N SER A 287 14.42 19.24 10.02
CA SER A 287 15.58 18.46 9.58
C SER A 287 16.60 19.39 8.92
N ASP A 288 17.88 19.12 9.12
CA ASP A 288 19.00 19.76 8.42
C ASP A 288 19.34 19.06 7.09
N ALA A 289 18.86 17.83 6.89
CA ALA A 289 19.00 17.10 5.65
C ALA A 289 18.27 17.77 4.47
N PRO A 290 18.77 17.64 3.23
CA PRO A 290 18.14 18.20 2.04
C PRO A 290 16.73 17.62 1.83
N VAL A 291 15.79 18.48 1.44
CA VAL A 291 14.40 18.08 1.17
C VAL A 291 14.32 17.32 -0.15
N GLN A 292 13.69 16.14 -0.14
CA GLN A 292 13.48 15.30 -1.32
C GLN A 292 12.00 14.94 -1.49
N ARG A 293 11.52 14.94 -2.75
CA ARG A 293 10.15 14.53 -3.13
C ARG A 293 10.19 13.47 -4.23
N PHE A 294 9.08 12.75 -4.42
CA PHE A 294 9.00 11.66 -5.39
C PHE A 294 7.74 11.72 -6.26
N SER A 295 6.74 12.51 -5.87
CA SER A 295 5.42 12.51 -6.49
C SER A 295 5.29 13.29 -7.81
N HIS A 296 6.21 14.20 -8.14
CA HIS A 296 6.14 14.93 -9.41
C HIS A 296 6.66 14.11 -10.58
N ALA A 297 6.08 14.32 -11.77
CA ALA A 297 6.43 13.57 -12.99
C ALA A 297 7.94 13.57 -13.34
N TRP A 298 8.66 14.66 -13.00
CA TRP A 298 10.09 14.80 -13.25
C TRP A 298 10.99 14.19 -12.17
N ASP A 299 10.43 13.86 -11.00
CA ASP A 299 11.19 13.30 -9.88
C ASP A 299 11.71 11.89 -10.24
N PRO A 300 12.87 11.49 -9.68
CA PRO A 300 13.27 10.09 -9.72
C PRO A 300 12.22 9.23 -9.00
N TRP A 301 12.12 7.97 -9.39
CA TRP A 301 11.39 7.00 -8.57
C TRP A 301 12.20 6.69 -7.31
N PHE A 302 11.54 6.44 -6.18
CA PHE A 302 12.21 6.33 -4.88
C PHE A 302 13.36 5.30 -4.89
N TYR A 303 13.13 4.09 -5.39
CA TYR A 303 14.18 3.06 -5.42
C TYR A 303 15.39 3.47 -6.29
N MET A 304 15.18 4.21 -7.38
CA MET A 304 16.27 4.69 -8.25
C MET A 304 17.10 5.75 -7.53
N HIS A 305 16.45 6.59 -6.73
CA HIS A 305 17.11 7.59 -5.90
C HIS A 305 17.95 6.93 -4.79
N VAL A 306 17.40 5.91 -4.12
CA VAL A 306 18.17 5.10 -3.15
C VAL A 306 19.38 4.48 -3.85
N ASP A 307 19.16 3.77 -4.97
CA ASP A 307 20.23 3.11 -5.74
C ASP A 307 21.37 4.09 -6.08
N SER A 308 21.07 5.24 -6.66
CA SER A 308 22.10 6.20 -7.09
C SER A 308 22.92 6.77 -5.92
N HIS A 309 22.35 6.83 -4.71
CA HIS A 309 23.01 7.36 -3.53
C HIS A 309 23.71 6.27 -2.70
N THR A 310 23.52 5.00 -3.02
CA THR A 310 24.16 3.87 -2.34
C THR A 310 25.08 3.05 -3.24
N GLN A 311 25.40 3.55 -4.44
CA GLN A 311 26.37 2.93 -5.36
C GLN A 311 27.81 3.05 -4.87
N SER A 312 28.18 4.17 -4.23
CA SER A 312 29.52 4.38 -3.69
C SER A 312 29.53 4.14 -2.18
N ARG A 313 30.61 3.53 -1.67
CA ARG A 313 30.84 3.37 -0.23
C ARG A 313 31.30 4.70 0.36
N SER A 314 30.36 5.63 0.54
CA SER A 314 30.58 6.82 1.36
C SER A 314 30.77 6.39 2.82
N SER A 315 31.66 7.07 3.56
CA SER A 315 31.83 6.84 5.00
C SER A 315 30.60 7.29 5.80
N THR A 316 29.80 8.20 5.25
CA THR A 316 28.58 8.72 5.88
C THR A 316 27.36 8.31 5.05
N PRO A 317 26.39 7.59 5.63
CA PRO A 317 25.13 7.28 4.99
C PRO A 317 24.39 8.56 4.53
N PRO A 318 23.88 8.62 3.30
CA PRO A 318 23.14 9.79 2.82
C PRO A 318 21.82 9.94 3.59
N ARG A 319 21.47 11.20 3.89
CA ARG A 319 20.27 11.61 4.63
C ARG A 319 19.39 12.55 3.82
N PHE A 320 18.07 12.43 3.95
CA PHE A 320 17.09 13.28 3.26
C PHE A 320 15.87 13.57 4.12
N ALA A 321 15.36 14.80 4.09
CA ALA A 321 14.09 15.18 4.68
C ALA A 321 12.96 14.96 3.66
N ILE A 322 12.14 13.93 3.82
CA ILE A 322 11.04 13.67 2.90
C ILE A 322 9.74 14.16 3.56
N PRO A 323 8.92 15.02 2.93
CA PRO A 323 7.62 15.40 3.49
C PRO A 323 6.80 14.17 3.85
N LEU A 324 6.10 14.18 5.00
CA LEU A 324 5.45 12.97 5.53
C LEU A 324 4.61 12.22 4.49
N ALA A 325 3.68 12.91 3.82
CA ALA A 325 2.84 12.28 2.80
C ALA A 325 3.62 11.77 1.57
N GLU A 326 4.71 12.46 1.18
CA GLU A 326 5.61 11.99 0.11
C GLU A 326 6.31 10.70 0.52
N TYR A 327 6.71 10.55 1.78
CA TYR A 327 7.32 9.33 2.29
C TYR A 327 6.33 8.16 2.30
N LEU A 328 5.11 8.40 2.81
CA LEU A 328 4.07 7.38 2.89
C LEU A 328 3.69 6.81 1.51
N PHE A 329 3.71 7.63 0.46
CA PHE A 329 3.35 7.20 -0.90
C PHE A 329 4.54 7.14 -1.87
N ARG A 330 5.78 7.04 -1.36
CA ARG A 330 7.02 7.10 -2.15
C ARG A 330 7.14 6.04 -3.25
N TYR A 331 6.43 4.92 -3.10
CA TYR A 331 6.43 3.82 -4.07
C TYR A 331 5.24 3.83 -5.04
N ASP A 332 4.32 4.80 -4.96
CA ASP A 332 3.19 4.87 -5.90
C ASP A 332 3.65 5.05 -7.35
N ARG A 333 4.57 5.99 -7.59
CA ARG A 333 5.14 6.19 -8.92
C ARG A 333 6.08 5.05 -9.27
N GLY A 334 5.69 4.28 -10.27
CA GLY A 334 6.36 3.08 -10.72
C GLY A 334 5.90 1.81 -10.02
N GLY A 335 5.04 1.88 -8.99
CA GLY A 335 4.66 0.70 -8.19
C GLY A 335 5.91 -0.04 -7.70
N PHE A 336 6.70 0.62 -6.86
CA PHE A 336 8.11 0.30 -6.63
C PHE A 336 8.95 0.44 -7.91
N TRP A 337 9.29 -0.68 -8.55
CA TRP A 337 10.03 -0.77 -9.82
C TRP A 337 9.25 -1.51 -10.91
N VAL A 338 8.05 -2.03 -10.59
CA VAL A 338 7.23 -2.85 -11.51
C VAL A 338 6.92 -2.09 -12.79
N GLY A 339 6.68 -0.79 -12.70
CA GLY A 339 6.40 0.10 -13.82
C GLY A 339 7.50 0.12 -14.88
N ALA A 340 8.77 -0.12 -14.52
CA ALA A 340 9.87 -0.25 -15.49
C ALA A 340 9.64 -1.42 -16.47
N SER A 341 8.90 -2.44 -16.02
CA SER A 341 8.56 -3.61 -16.83
C SER A 341 7.61 -3.26 -17.98
N ALA A 342 6.75 -2.25 -17.83
CA ALA A 342 5.88 -1.78 -18.90
C ALA A 342 6.70 -1.19 -20.07
N PHE A 343 7.78 -0.48 -19.77
CA PHE A 343 8.68 0.05 -20.80
C PHE A 343 9.32 -1.08 -21.62
N LYS A 344 9.77 -2.15 -20.96
CA LYS A 344 10.26 -3.36 -21.63
C LYS A 344 9.17 -4.02 -22.48
N TYR A 345 7.96 -4.18 -21.93
CA TYR A 345 6.82 -4.80 -22.60
C TYR A 345 6.43 -4.09 -23.91
N PHE A 346 6.47 -2.75 -23.93
CA PHE A 346 6.15 -1.93 -25.10
C PHE A 346 7.38 -1.48 -25.91
N SER A 347 8.57 -2.04 -25.63
CA SER A 347 9.83 -1.64 -26.27
C SER A 347 10.08 -0.11 -26.25
N THR A 348 9.63 0.56 -25.19
CA THR A 348 9.78 2.00 -25.00
C THR A 348 11.06 2.29 -24.20
N PRO A 349 11.88 3.28 -24.59
CA PRO A 349 13.08 3.63 -23.81
C PRO A 349 12.73 4.01 -22.37
N PHE A 350 13.48 3.49 -21.39
CA PHE A 350 13.31 3.86 -19.98
C PHE A 350 14.25 5.00 -19.62
N ASN A 351 13.78 6.25 -19.75
CA ASN A 351 14.56 7.45 -19.44
C ASN A 351 13.69 8.54 -18.79
N LYS A 352 14.31 9.65 -18.37
CA LYS A 352 13.61 10.74 -17.67
C LYS A 352 12.46 11.33 -18.48
N PHE A 353 12.63 11.49 -19.79
CA PHE A 353 11.60 12.05 -20.68
C PHE A 353 10.40 11.11 -20.83
N THR A 354 10.64 9.82 -21.09
CA THR A 354 9.53 8.86 -21.28
C THR A 354 8.78 8.59 -19.98
N ARG A 355 9.47 8.57 -18.82
CA ARG A 355 8.80 8.52 -17.51
C ARG A 355 7.91 9.74 -17.26
N TRP A 356 8.39 10.94 -17.60
CA TRP A 356 7.58 12.16 -17.50
C TRP A 356 6.37 12.12 -18.44
N PHE A 357 6.57 11.74 -19.70
CA PHE A 357 5.50 11.73 -20.70
C PHE A 357 4.40 10.72 -20.38
N LEU A 358 4.77 9.58 -19.79
CA LEU A 358 3.85 8.49 -19.45
C LEU A 358 3.37 8.52 -17.99
N ASP A 359 3.67 9.58 -17.23
CA ASP A 359 3.53 9.61 -15.78
C ASP A 359 2.16 9.17 -15.26
N ASP A 360 1.08 9.62 -15.90
CA ASP A 360 -0.29 9.24 -15.53
C ASP A 360 -0.50 7.72 -15.52
N PHE A 361 0.19 6.98 -16.39
CA PHE A 361 0.09 5.52 -16.49
C PHE A 361 0.98 4.78 -15.48
N LEU A 362 1.87 5.50 -14.80
CA LEU A 362 2.89 4.96 -13.90
C LEU A 362 2.48 5.02 -12.43
N HIS A 363 1.26 5.48 -12.13
CA HIS A 363 0.67 5.40 -10.79
C HIS A 363 0.01 4.05 -10.56
N THR A 364 0.09 3.52 -9.33
CA THR A 364 -0.37 2.16 -9.00
C THR A 364 -1.83 1.90 -9.38
N ARG A 365 -2.74 2.85 -9.13
CA ARG A 365 -4.17 2.72 -9.50
C ARG A 365 -4.36 2.45 -11.00
N MET A 366 -3.57 3.12 -11.83
CA MET A 366 -3.62 2.97 -13.29
C MET A 366 -2.99 1.65 -13.73
N MET A 367 -1.84 1.31 -13.14
CA MET A 367 -1.15 0.04 -13.39
C MET A 367 -2.02 -1.18 -13.04
N TYR A 368 -2.68 -1.19 -11.87
CA TYR A 368 -3.57 -2.28 -11.46
C TYR A 368 -4.81 -2.37 -12.36
N THR A 369 -5.40 -1.24 -12.75
CA THR A 369 -6.52 -1.25 -13.69
C THR A 369 -6.12 -1.86 -15.03
N ALA A 370 -4.95 -1.49 -15.55
CA ALA A 370 -4.41 -2.06 -16.78
C ALA A 370 -4.11 -3.56 -16.61
N LEU A 371 -3.53 -3.97 -15.48
CA LEU A 371 -3.22 -5.36 -15.15
C LEU A 371 -4.49 -6.23 -15.09
N HIS A 372 -5.54 -5.78 -14.42
CA HIS A 372 -6.81 -6.53 -14.34
C HIS A 372 -7.51 -6.67 -15.68
N ALA A 373 -7.31 -5.71 -16.59
CA ALA A 373 -7.87 -5.75 -17.93
C ALA A 373 -7.04 -6.60 -18.90
N ALA A 374 -5.71 -6.48 -18.86
CA ALA A 374 -4.78 -7.14 -19.78
C ALA A 374 -4.40 -8.57 -19.33
N GLY A 375 -4.47 -8.85 -18.03
CA GLY A 375 -3.90 -10.04 -17.41
C GLY A 375 -2.41 -9.89 -17.10
N MET A 376 -1.88 -10.81 -16.28
CA MET A 376 -0.46 -10.85 -15.94
C MET A 376 0.37 -11.29 -17.16
N PRO A 377 1.49 -10.63 -17.48
CA PRO A 377 2.39 -11.11 -18.53
C PRO A 377 2.90 -12.53 -18.24
N PRO A 378 3.22 -13.32 -19.29
CA PRO A 378 3.90 -14.59 -19.08
C PRO A 378 5.23 -14.32 -18.37
N ASN A 379 5.57 -15.18 -17.42
CA ASN A 379 6.84 -15.16 -16.66
C ASN A 379 6.96 -14.02 -15.64
N TYR A 380 5.90 -13.26 -15.38
CA TYR A 380 5.94 -12.18 -14.39
C TYR A 380 5.49 -12.68 -13.02
N ILE A 381 6.38 -12.61 -12.03
CA ILE A 381 6.09 -12.98 -10.64
C ILE A 381 5.68 -11.72 -9.89
N VAL A 382 4.61 -11.81 -9.10
CA VAL A 382 4.20 -10.75 -8.16
C VAL A 382 3.82 -11.40 -6.84
N GLN A 383 4.74 -11.43 -5.87
CA GLN A 383 4.53 -12.11 -4.59
C GLN A 383 5.16 -11.35 -3.42
N ASP A 384 4.44 -11.30 -2.29
CA ASP A 384 4.99 -10.95 -0.98
C ASP A 384 5.02 -12.19 -0.08
N LEU A 385 6.16 -12.36 0.56
CA LEU A 385 6.60 -13.61 1.17
C LEU A 385 7.20 -13.30 2.52
N ALA A 386 6.54 -13.71 3.59
CA ALA A 386 7.05 -13.57 4.95
C ALA A 386 7.92 -14.79 5.31
N LEU A 387 9.14 -14.55 5.78
CA LEU A 387 10.07 -15.60 6.20
C LEU A 387 10.64 -15.32 7.59
N PRO A 388 10.98 -16.38 8.36
CA PRO A 388 11.90 -16.25 9.48
C PRO A 388 13.24 -15.67 9.01
N TYR A 389 13.83 -14.79 9.81
CA TYR A 389 15.14 -14.19 9.49
C TYR A 389 16.23 -15.26 9.31
N SER A 390 16.16 -16.36 10.05
CA SER A 390 17.11 -17.48 10.00
C SER A 390 17.18 -18.17 8.63
N THR A 391 16.10 -18.14 7.83
CA THR A 391 16.01 -18.79 6.52
C THR A 391 15.93 -17.82 5.35
N ALA A 392 15.81 -16.51 5.62
CA ALA A 392 15.67 -15.47 4.59
C ALA A 392 16.84 -15.43 3.59
N THR A 393 18.10 -15.57 4.04
CA THR A 393 19.27 -15.62 3.13
C THR A 393 19.16 -16.80 2.17
N GLN A 394 18.85 -18.00 2.69
CA GLN A 394 18.72 -19.21 1.87
C GLN A 394 17.58 -19.07 0.85
N PHE A 395 16.50 -18.39 1.22
CA PHE A 395 15.41 -18.10 0.31
C PHE A 395 15.85 -17.16 -0.82
N VAL A 396 16.55 -16.08 -0.50
CA VAL A 396 17.05 -15.13 -1.51
C VAL A 396 18.05 -15.80 -2.46
N ASP A 397 18.98 -16.61 -1.96
CA ASP A 397 19.92 -17.39 -2.79
C ASP A 397 19.19 -18.30 -3.78
N TYR A 398 18.10 -18.94 -3.34
CA TYR A 398 17.25 -19.72 -4.23
C TYR A 398 16.58 -18.83 -5.29
N THR A 399 16.01 -17.69 -4.89
CA THR A 399 15.31 -16.82 -5.83
C THR A 399 16.22 -16.15 -6.85
N ASP A 400 17.44 -15.81 -6.46
CA ASP A 400 18.52 -15.32 -7.33
C ASP A 400 18.86 -16.36 -8.41
N SER A 401 19.12 -17.59 -7.97
CA SER A 401 19.49 -18.70 -8.84
C SER A 401 18.35 -19.05 -9.80
N TYR A 402 17.16 -19.30 -9.24
CA TYR A 402 16.00 -19.78 -9.98
C TYR A 402 15.36 -18.64 -10.79
N PHE A 403 14.90 -17.56 -10.16
CA PHE A 403 14.14 -16.51 -10.83
C PHE A 403 15.03 -15.42 -11.42
N GLY A 404 16.13 -15.04 -10.75
CA GLY A 404 17.00 -13.92 -11.13
C GLY A 404 16.29 -12.57 -11.14
N ILE A 405 15.30 -12.40 -10.26
CA ILE A 405 14.51 -11.16 -10.14
C ILE A 405 15.17 -10.24 -9.13
N TYR A 406 15.44 -9.00 -9.57
CA TYR A 406 15.78 -7.87 -8.72
C TYR A 406 15.16 -6.59 -9.31
N PRO A 407 14.95 -5.54 -8.50
CA PRO A 407 15.20 -5.48 -7.05
C PRO A 407 14.27 -6.36 -6.20
N LEU A 408 14.62 -6.55 -4.92
CA LEU A 408 13.78 -7.19 -3.89
C LEU A 408 13.45 -6.17 -2.81
N TRP A 409 12.21 -6.14 -2.34
CA TRP A 409 11.82 -5.30 -1.19
C TRP A 409 11.96 -6.09 0.10
N LEU A 410 12.48 -5.46 1.14
CA LEU A 410 12.64 -6.04 2.47
C LEU A 410 11.80 -5.22 3.45
N CYS A 411 10.91 -5.86 4.19
CA CYS A 411 10.10 -5.18 5.21
C CYS A 411 10.07 -5.99 6.51
N PRO A 412 10.69 -5.51 7.61
CA PRO A 412 10.56 -6.14 8.91
C PRO A 412 9.13 -6.03 9.45
N LEU A 413 8.60 -7.12 9.99
CA LEU A 413 7.22 -7.20 10.45
C LEU A 413 7.11 -7.78 11.85
N LYS A 414 6.40 -7.06 12.71
CA LYS A 414 5.95 -7.58 13.99
C LYS A 414 4.71 -8.46 13.79
N GLN A 415 4.80 -9.72 14.22
CA GLN A 415 3.71 -10.69 14.09
C GLN A 415 2.46 -10.27 14.87
N SER A 416 1.30 -10.77 14.41
CA SER A 416 0.06 -10.77 15.20
C SER A 416 0.05 -11.98 16.14
N PRO A 417 -0.58 -11.89 17.32
CA PRO A 417 -0.81 -13.06 18.17
C PRO A 417 -1.54 -14.17 17.42
N ILE A 418 -1.19 -15.42 17.71
CA ILE A 418 -1.87 -16.62 17.20
C ILE A 418 -3.05 -16.99 18.11
N PRO A 419 -4.12 -17.61 17.58
CA PRO A 419 -4.33 -17.97 16.17
C PRO A 419 -4.65 -16.76 15.28
N THR A 420 -4.23 -16.79 14.01
CA THR A 420 -4.40 -15.67 13.07
C THR A 420 -4.40 -16.15 11.61
N MET A 421 -5.05 -15.38 10.73
CA MET A 421 -4.97 -15.55 9.28
C MET A 421 -3.83 -14.74 8.63
N HIS A 422 -3.06 -13.99 9.42
CA HIS A 422 -1.85 -13.35 8.94
C HIS A 422 -0.69 -14.36 8.86
N PRO A 423 0.35 -14.11 8.01
CA PRO A 423 1.59 -14.87 8.06
C PRO A 423 2.17 -14.91 9.47
N HIS A 424 2.49 -16.09 9.97
CA HIS A 424 2.99 -16.30 11.32
C HIS A 424 3.98 -17.46 11.39
N LYS A 425 4.79 -17.47 12.44
CA LYS A 425 5.67 -18.58 12.80
C LYS A 425 5.81 -18.63 14.32
N GLU A 426 5.55 -19.80 14.89
CA GLU A 426 5.64 -20.05 16.34
C GLU A 426 7.09 -20.18 16.80
N GLU A 427 7.85 -19.11 16.65
CA GLU A 427 9.19 -18.94 17.19
C GLU A 427 9.17 -17.75 18.14
N TYR A 428 9.60 -17.98 19.38
CA TYR A 428 9.52 -16.97 20.45
C TYR A 428 10.91 -16.41 20.74
N GLU A 429 10.94 -15.15 21.17
CA GLU A 429 12.10 -14.52 21.77
C GLU A 429 12.49 -15.23 23.09
N ALA A 430 13.62 -14.83 23.67
CA ALA A 430 14.14 -15.42 24.91
C ALA A 430 13.15 -15.32 26.11
N ASP A 431 12.15 -14.43 26.03
CA ASP A 431 11.10 -14.30 27.04
C ASP A 431 10.02 -15.39 26.99
N GLY A 432 10.03 -16.23 25.94
CA GLY A 432 9.04 -17.29 25.70
C GLY A 432 7.62 -16.81 25.45
N LYS A 433 7.41 -15.51 25.21
CA LYS A 433 6.09 -14.87 25.07
C LYS A 433 5.97 -14.05 23.80
N THR A 434 7.02 -13.34 23.43
CA THR A 434 7.03 -12.46 22.26
C THR A 434 7.38 -13.28 21.01
N LEU A 435 6.51 -13.27 20.00
CA LEU A 435 6.82 -13.89 18.71
C LEU A 435 7.96 -13.11 18.02
N LYS A 436 8.95 -13.84 17.51
CA LYS A 436 10.05 -13.27 16.72
C LYS A 436 9.49 -12.56 15.49
N PRO A 437 10.06 -11.44 15.03
CA PRO A 437 9.59 -10.78 13.82
C PRO A 437 9.81 -11.66 12.58
N LEU A 438 9.01 -11.43 11.54
CA LEU A 438 9.22 -11.99 10.21
C LEU A 438 9.80 -10.92 9.29
N LEU A 439 10.49 -11.35 8.23
CA LEU A 439 10.93 -10.49 7.15
C LEU A 439 10.04 -10.73 5.94
N ASN A 440 9.31 -9.72 5.48
CA ASN A 440 8.67 -9.77 4.17
C ASN A 440 9.70 -9.49 3.07
N ILE A 441 9.65 -10.32 2.03
CA ILE A 441 10.46 -10.21 0.82
C ILE A 441 9.51 -10.06 -0.38
N GLY A 442 9.48 -8.86 -0.95
CA GLY A 442 8.74 -8.55 -2.16
C GLY A 442 9.50 -9.01 -3.41
N LEU A 443 8.96 -10.02 -4.10
CA LEU A 443 9.51 -10.59 -5.33
C LEU A 443 8.62 -10.21 -6.52
N TRP A 444 9.00 -9.13 -7.21
CA TRP A 444 8.22 -8.58 -8.31
C TRP A 444 9.07 -8.35 -9.56
N GLY A 445 8.76 -9.05 -10.65
CA GLY A 445 9.50 -8.90 -11.90
C GLY A 445 9.37 -10.05 -12.89
N TYR A 446 10.02 -9.90 -14.04
CA TYR A 446 10.19 -10.96 -15.03
C TYR A 446 11.20 -11.99 -14.52
N GLY A 447 10.75 -13.23 -14.32
CA GLY A 447 11.62 -14.36 -14.01
C GLY A 447 12.18 -15.07 -15.25
N LYS A 448 13.17 -15.93 -15.04
CA LYS A 448 13.74 -16.82 -16.07
C LYS A 448 12.77 -17.91 -16.56
N GLN A 449 11.71 -18.20 -15.80
CA GLN A 449 10.80 -19.32 -16.03
C GLN A 449 9.70 -18.96 -17.03
N HIS A 450 9.46 -19.82 -18.01
CA HIS A 450 8.39 -19.66 -18.99
C HIS A 450 7.01 -20.16 -18.54
N ASP A 451 6.96 -21.14 -17.64
CA ASP A 451 5.70 -21.65 -17.07
C ASP A 451 5.44 -20.94 -15.73
N LEU A 452 4.56 -19.94 -15.76
CA LEU A 452 4.20 -19.14 -14.58
C LEU A 452 3.59 -20.00 -13.45
N VAL A 453 2.79 -21.01 -13.79
CA VAL A 453 2.16 -21.87 -12.78
C VAL A 453 3.22 -22.72 -12.09
N LYS A 454 4.09 -23.38 -12.87
CA LYS A 454 5.19 -24.19 -12.32
C LYS A 454 6.15 -23.33 -11.49
N ALA A 455 6.41 -22.09 -11.94
CA ALA A 455 7.26 -21.14 -11.24
C ALA A 455 6.68 -20.76 -9.87
N ASN A 456 5.38 -20.43 -9.79
CA ASN A 456 4.71 -20.13 -8.52
C ASN A 456 4.61 -21.35 -7.59
N VAL A 457 4.30 -22.55 -8.12
CA VAL A 457 4.29 -23.79 -7.32
C VAL A 457 5.68 -24.06 -6.72
N SER A 458 6.75 -23.86 -7.51
CA SER A 458 8.13 -24.07 -7.03
C SER A 458 8.50 -23.05 -5.94
N LEU A 459 8.10 -21.80 -6.13
CA LEU A 459 8.27 -20.73 -5.13
C LEU A 459 7.56 -21.06 -3.82
N GLU A 460 6.28 -21.44 -3.90
CA GLU A 460 5.43 -21.74 -2.75
C GLU A 460 5.93 -22.97 -1.97
N ARG A 461 6.40 -24.01 -2.67
CA ARG A 461 7.03 -25.16 -2.04
C ARG A 461 8.31 -24.79 -1.31
N LYS A 462 9.18 -23.99 -1.94
CA LYS A 462 10.43 -23.55 -1.33
C LYS A 462 10.18 -22.64 -0.13
N LEU A 463 9.21 -21.75 -0.22
CA LEU A 463 8.77 -20.89 0.88
C LEU A 463 8.34 -21.73 2.09
N LYS A 464 7.44 -22.71 1.87
CA LYS A 464 6.95 -23.61 2.92
C LYS A 464 8.09 -24.43 3.53
N GLN A 465 9.01 -24.96 2.71
CA GLN A 465 10.19 -25.68 3.19
C GLN A 465 11.03 -24.84 4.17
N LEU A 466 11.09 -23.52 3.96
CA LEU A 466 11.86 -22.59 4.78
C LEU A 466 11.07 -21.97 5.92
N GLY A 467 9.86 -22.49 6.21
CA GLY A 467 8.99 -22.00 7.27
C GLY A 467 8.36 -20.64 6.99
N GLY A 468 8.36 -20.20 5.73
CA GLY A 468 7.73 -18.96 5.31
C GLY A 468 6.26 -19.14 4.93
N MET A 469 5.56 -18.01 4.83
CA MET A 469 4.17 -17.93 4.43
C MET A 469 3.95 -16.80 3.43
N LYS A 470 2.97 -16.99 2.56
CA LYS A 470 2.66 -16.05 1.48
C LYS A 470 1.54 -15.09 1.88
N TRP A 471 1.60 -13.86 1.39
CA TRP A 471 0.52 -12.90 1.53
C TRP A 471 -0.63 -13.20 0.55
N LEU A 472 -1.86 -13.11 1.06
CA LEU A 472 -3.05 -13.60 0.35
C LEU A 472 -3.67 -12.60 -0.63
N TYR A 473 -3.01 -11.48 -0.93
CA TYR A 473 -3.44 -10.58 -2.01
C TYR A 473 -3.14 -11.17 -3.40
N ALA A 474 -2.19 -12.10 -3.48
CA ALA A 474 -1.85 -12.81 -4.70
C ALA A 474 -2.53 -14.18 -4.78
N GLN A 475 -2.68 -14.71 -6.00
CA GLN A 475 -3.25 -16.06 -6.20
C GLN A 475 -2.33 -17.11 -5.61
N THR A 476 -2.89 -18.12 -4.92
CA THR A 476 -2.14 -19.24 -4.33
C THR A 476 -2.26 -20.50 -5.19
N TYR A 477 -1.21 -21.30 -5.26
CA TYR A 477 -1.17 -22.56 -6.00
C TYR A 477 -1.06 -23.81 -5.12
N TYR A 478 -1.05 -23.64 -3.79
CA TYR A 478 -1.22 -24.72 -2.81
C TYR A 478 -2.48 -25.55 -3.09
N SER A 479 -2.41 -26.86 -2.84
CA SER A 479 -3.61 -27.66 -2.62
C SER A 479 -4.35 -27.18 -1.37
N GLU A 480 -5.60 -27.60 -1.21
CA GLU A 480 -6.39 -27.22 -0.03
C GLU A 480 -5.75 -27.74 1.26
N ASP A 481 -5.29 -28.98 1.26
CA ASP A 481 -4.63 -29.60 2.41
C ASP A 481 -3.30 -28.88 2.72
N GLU A 482 -2.49 -28.59 1.69
CA GLU A 482 -1.23 -27.85 1.88
C GLU A 482 -1.45 -26.45 2.45
N PHE A 483 -2.56 -25.80 2.07
CA PHE A 483 -2.96 -24.50 2.58
C PHE A 483 -3.32 -24.58 4.07
N TRP A 484 -4.19 -25.52 4.43
CA TRP A 484 -4.67 -25.69 5.80
C TRP A 484 -3.64 -26.32 6.75
N GLU A 485 -2.56 -26.91 6.25
CA GLU A 485 -1.40 -27.27 7.09
C GLU A 485 -0.68 -26.02 7.66
N MET A 486 -0.83 -24.85 7.02
CA MET A 486 -0.16 -23.62 7.45
C MET A 486 -1.02 -22.73 8.37
N TYR A 487 -2.30 -23.04 8.55
CA TYR A 487 -3.24 -22.25 9.35
C TYR A 487 -4.04 -23.18 10.27
N ASP A 488 -4.49 -22.69 11.42
CA ASP A 488 -5.40 -23.47 12.27
C ASP A 488 -6.80 -23.55 11.64
N ARG A 489 -7.02 -24.60 10.84
CA ARG A 489 -8.30 -24.87 10.17
C ARG A 489 -9.44 -25.06 11.18
N LYS A 490 -9.18 -25.74 12.31
CA LYS A 490 -10.23 -26.04 13.29
C LYS A 490 -10.72 -24.76 13.95
N TRP A 491 -9.82 -23.87 14.33
CA TRP A 491 -10.16 -22.54 14.83
C TRP A 491 -10.92 -21.72 13.79
N TYR A 492 -10.42 -21.67 12.55
CA TYR A 492 -11.04 -20.92 11.47
C TYR A 492 -12.46 -21.41 11.13
N ASP A 493 -12.65 -22.73 10.97
CA ASP A 493 -13.96 -23.32 10.69
C ASP A 493 -14.91 -23.15 11.89
N GLY A 494 -14.41 -23.29 13.12
CA GLY A 494 -15.19 -23.03 14.34
C GLY A 494 -15.70 -21.59 14.44
N LEU A 495 -14.91 -20.59 14.02
CA LEU A 495 -15.35 -19.21 13.90
C LEU A 495 -16.46 -19.05 12.86
N ARG A 496 -16.32 -19.71 11.71
CA ARG A 496 -17.31 -19.63 10.63
C ARG A 496 -18.65 -20.22 11.05
N ASP A 497 -18.62 -21.33 11.78
CA ASP A 497 -19.83 -21.93 12.34
C ASP A 497 -20.46 -21.00 13.37
N LYS A 498 -19.67 -20.50 14.32
CA LYS A 498 -20.12 -19.60 15.41
C LYS A 498 -20.80 -18.33 14.88
N TYR A 499 -20.29 -17.76 13.80
CA TYR A 499 -20.77 -16.49 13.22
C TYR A 499 -21.56 -16.66 11.91
N GLY A 500 -21.98 -17.90 11.58
CA GLY A 500 -22.83 -18.18 10.43
C GLY A 500 -22.19 -17.93 9.06
N ALA A 501 -20.86 -17.81 8.98
CA ALA A 501 -20.12 -17.45 7.77
C ALA A 501 -19.93 -18.61 6.77
N THR A 502 -20.49 -19.79 7.03
CA THR A 502 -20.36 -20.99 6.17
C THR A 502 -20.97 -20.83 4.78
N SER A 503 -21.93 -19.92 4.61
CA SER A 503 -22.51 -19.56 3.31
C SER A 503 -21.61 -18.62 2.47
N LEU A 504 -20.61 -17.98 3.10
CA LEU A 504 -19.61 -17.18 2.41
C LEU A 504 -18.47 -18.08 1.89
N PRO A 505 -17.78 -17.70 0.80
CA PRO A 505 -16.59 -18.42 0.39
C PRO A 505 -15.50 -18.42 1.47
N SER A 506 -14.82 -19.56 1.66
CA SER A 506 -13.68 -19.66 2.58
C SER A 506 -12.48 -18.82 2.09
N VAL A 507 -11.49 -18.60 2.96
CA VAL A 507 -10.22 -17.95 2.57
C VAL A 507 -9.59 -18.69 1.41
N TYR A 508 -9.44 -20.01 1.50
CA TYR A 508 -8.88 -20.84 0.43
C TYR A 508 -9.64 -20.69 -0.90
N GLU A 509 -10.98 -20.76 -0.88
CA GLU A 509 -11.81 -20.57 -2.07
C GLU A 509 -11.63 -19.19 -2.72
N LYS A 510 -11.29 -18.16 -1.92
CA LYS A 510 -11.04 -16.79 -2.39
C LYS A 510 -9.63 -16.56 -2.94
N VAL A 511 -8.64 -17.35 -2.52
CA VAL A 511 -7.23 -17.10 -2.84
C VAL A 511 -6.65 -18.08 -3.85
N LYS A 512 -7.22 -19.29 -3.95
CA LYS A 512 -6.75 -20.31 -4.89
C LYS A 512 -6.77 -19.81 -6.34
N ALA A 513 -5.72 -20.13 -7.08
CA ALA A 513 -5.65 -19.88 -8.52
C ALA A 513 -6.79 -20.63 -9.24
N ALA A 514 -7.32 -20.03 -10.30
CA ALA A 514 -8.36 -20.68 -11.10
C ALA A 514 -7.77 -21.93 -11.81
N PRO A 515 -8.56 -23.00 -12.01
CA PRO A 515 -8.10 -24.18 -12.74
C PRO A 515 -7.61 -23.84 -14.15
N LYS A 516 -6.57 -24.54 -14.63
CA LYS A 516 -6.19 -24.50 -16.06
C LYS A 516 -7.39 -24.97 -16.88
N GLY A 517 -7.95 -24.12 -17.75
CA GLY A 517 -9.03 -24.51 -18.68
C GLY A 517 -10.24 -23.57 -18.76
N GLU A 518 -10.40 -22.59 -17.86
CA GLU A 518 -11.50 -21.58 -17.98
C GLU A 518 -11.42 -20.71 -19.26
N GLU A 519 -10.34 -20.83 -20.03
CA GLU A 519 -10.14 -20.11 -21.29
C GLU A 519 -10.75 -20.80 -22.51
N GLU A 520 -11.13 -22.08 -22.40
CA GLU A 520 -11.67 -22.84 -23.53
C GLU A 520 -13.04 -22.31 -24.00
N GLY A 521 -13.83 -21.72 -23.10
CA GLY A 521 -15.13 -21.10 -23.39
C GLY A 521 -15.10 -19.60 -23.76
N LEU A 522 -13.92 -18.98 -23.93
CA LEU A 522 -13.83 -17.57 -24.29
C LEU A 522 -14.15 -17.34 -25.78
N SER A 523 -14.97 -16.32 -26.07
CA SER A 523 -15.24 -15.91 -27.46
C SER A 523 -13.94 -15.54 -28.20
N LEU A 524 -13.92 -15.70 -29.53
CA LEU A 524 -12.76 -15.39 -30.37
C LEU A 524 -12.23 -13.97 -30.11
N MET A 525 -13.12 -12.99 -29.98
CA MET A 525 -12.78 -11.60 -29.62
C MET A 525 -12.00 -11.49 -28.30
N ARG A 526 -12.42 -12.23 -27.26
CA ARG A 526 -11.71 -12.24 -25.97
C ARG A 526 -10.36 -12.92 -26.05
N LYS A 527 -10.21 -13.94 -26.91
CA LYS A 527 -8.91 -14.57 -27.19
C LYS A 527 -7.98 -13.60 -27.89
N THR A 528 -8.46 -12.84 -28.89
CA THR A 528 -7.66 -11.83 -29.60
C THR A 528 -7.21 -10.68 -28.67
N LEU A 529 -8.07 -10.22 -27.76
CA LEU A 529 -7.71 -9.20 -26.77
C LEU A 529 -6.61 -9.63 -25.79
N LYS A 530 -6.25 -10.92 -25.72
CA LYS A 530 -5.18 -11.42 -24.86
C LYS A 530 -3.81 -11.54 -25.56
N ILE A 531 -3.77 -11.36 -26.88
CA ILE A 531 -2.54 -11.50 -27.68
C ILE A 531 -1.65 -10.28 -27.49
N TRP A 532 -0.34 -10.46 -27.34
CA TRP A 532 0.61 -9.36 -27.34
C TRP A 532 0.75 -8.74 -28.74
N PRO A 533 0.77 -7.39 -28.92
CA PRO A 533 0.68 -6.34 -27.89
C PRO A 533 -0.75 -5.83 -27.64
N ILE A 534 -1.78 -6.44 -28.27
CA ILE A 534 -3.19 -6.04 -28.17
C ILE A 534 -3.66 -6.00 -26.71
N SER A 535 -3.27 -6.99 -25.91
CA SER A 535 -3.63 -7.05 -24.48
C SER A 535 -3.12 -5.85 -23.69
N GLY A 536 -1.87 -5.45 -23.90
CA GLY A 536 -1.32 -4.26 -23.28
C GLY A 536 -2.07 -2.99 -23.66
N PHE A 537 -2.36 -2.78 -24.95
CA PHE A 537 -3.11 -1.60 -25.40
C PHE A 537 -4.56 -1.60 -24.91
N TYR A 538 -5.20 -2.77 -24.82
CA TYR A 538 -6.52 -2.92 -24.20
C TYR A 538 -6.48 -2.56 -22.71
N GLY A 539 -5.44 -2.98 -21.99
CA GLY A 539 -5.20 -2.61 -20.61
C GLY A 539 -5.06 -1.09 -20.43
N ILE A 540 -4.24 -0.45 -21.26
CA ILE A 540 -4.07 1.02 -21.26
C ILE A 540 -5.41 1.71 -21.53
N TRP A 541 -6.16 1.26 -22.54
CA TRP A 541 -7.47 1.83 -22.87
C TRP A 541 -8.44 1.72 -21.70
N LYS A 542 -8.50 0.57 -21.02
CA LYS A 542 -9.32 0.38 -19.81
C LYS A 542 -8.88 1.27 -18.65
N ALA A 543 -7.58 1.47 -18.48
CA ALA A 543 -7.06 2.39 -17.46
C ALA A 543 -7.42 3.86 -17.78
N ILE A 544 -7.41 4.27 -19.05
CA ILE A 544 -7.89 5.62 -19.43
C ILE A 544 -9.40 5.75 -19.13
N GLN A 545 -10.19 4.72 -19.46
CA GLN A 545 -11.62 4.70 -19.20
C GLN A 545 -11.99 4.78 -17.72
N SER A 546 -11.17 4.22 -16.83
CA SER A 546 -11.43 4.29 -15.38
C SER A 546 -11.27 5.70 -14.82
N LYS A 547 -10.55 6.58 -15.55
CA LYS A 547 -10.23 7.95 -15.11
C LYS A 547 -9.46 8.01 -13.79
N SER A 548 -8.86 6.90 -13.34
CA SER A 548 -8.12 6.85 -12.06
C SER A 548 -6.94 7.85 -12.01
N TYR A 549 -6.36 8.20 -13.16
CA TYR A 549 -5.32 9.24 -13.25
C TYR A 549 -5.83 10.63 -12.81
N LEU A 550 -7.12 10.94 -12.98
CA LEU A 550 -7.70 12.19 -12.48
C LEU A 550 -7.67 12.24 -10.95
N ALA A 551 -7.94 11.12 -10.28
CA ALA A 551 -7.85 11.02 -8.81
C ALA A 551 -6.40 11.19 -8.32
N ALA A 552 -5.42 10.60 -9.03
CA ALA A 552 -4.00 10.77 -8.72
C ALA A 552 -3.55 12.23 -8.88
N ARG A 553 -4.05 12.94 -9.91
CA ARG A 553 -3.79 14.38 -10.11
C ARG A 553 -4.48 15.25 -9.07
N ALA A 554 -5.69 14.90 -8.65
CA ALA A 554 -6.47 15.62 -7.63
C ALA A 554 -6.06 15.31 -6.18
N SER A 555 -4.94 14.60 -5.99
CA SER A 555 -4.40 14.32 -4.66
C SER A 555 -3.79 15.57 -4.05
N THR A 556 -4.38 16.04 -2.96
CA THR A 556 -3.97 17.26 -2.24
C THR A 556 -2.84 17.01 -1.26
N TRP A 557 -2.59 15.75 -0.87
CA TRP A 557 -1.49 15.40 0.04
C TRP A 557 -0.11 15.81 -0.48
N LYS A 558 0.07 15.90 -1.81
CA LYS A 558 1.32 16.33 -2.48
C LYS A 558 1.72 17.76 -2.11
N ASP A 559 0.72 18.60 -1.85
CA ASP A 559 0.89 20.01 -1.54
C ASP A 559 0.83 20.33 -0.05
N PHE A 560 0.66 19.32 0.82
CA PHE A 560 0.37 19.55 2.24
C PHE A 560 1.42 20.42 2.95
N ASP A 561 2.72 20.18 2.73
CA ASP A 561 3.79 21.01 3.32
C ASP A 561 3.71 22.48 2.86
N ARG A 562 3.30 22.72 1.60
CA ARG A 562 3.06 24.08 1.09
C ARG A 562 1.85 24.71 1.79
N MET A 563 0.74 23.98 1.90
CA MET A 563 -0.48 24.45 2.55
C MET A 563 -0.27 24.77 4.04
N VAL A 564 0.57 24.00 4.74
CA VAL A 564 0.92 24.27 6.14
C VAL A 564 1.76 25.54 6.25
N LYS A 565 2.77 25.71 5.38
CA LYS A 565 3.62 26.91 5.37
C LYS A 565 2.82 28.18 5.04
N GLU A 566 1.85 28.10 4.13
CA GLU A 566 0.96 29.21 3.78
C GLU A 566 0.00 29.60 4.93
N LYS A 567 -0.37 28.67 5.81
CA LYS A 567 -1.21 28.97 6.99
C LYS A 567 -0.42 29.57 8.16
N GLU A 568 0.89 29.35 8.20
CA GLU A 568 1.76 29.84 9.27
C GLU A 568 2.40 31.20 8.96
N ALA A 569 2.53 31.55 7.67
CA ALA A 569 2.95 32.85 7.18
C ALA A 569 1.79 33.86 7.23
#